data_AF-A0A348ZFX5-F1
#
_entry.id   AF-A0A348ZFX5-F1
#
_cell.length_a   1.000
_cell.length_b   1.000
_cell.length_c   1.000
_cell.angle_alpha   90.00
_cell.angle_beta   90.00
_cell.angle_gamma   90.00
#
_symmetry.space_group_name_H-M   'P 1'
#
loop_
_entity.id
_entity.type
_entity.pdbx_description
1 polymer ?
#
loop_
_entity_poly.entity_id
_entity_poly.type
_entity_poly.pdbx_seq_one_letter_code
_entity_poly.pdbx_strand_id
1 'polypeptide(L)'
;MSYVDNLQVELIGITSVGILLYIVLDMMRKIESSFNYIWAVEKGRSWSNRVSEYLFAVIVSPLLLFMSISLTSYINTNFFETLLQNLMFGGMLIEAAAFTASILLMSLAFAFAYSFLPNTKVQFSSAFIGGLVTTIIWKLMGSVFQGLFVASAKENIYLAFASAIAVMFFIYIGWLVALVGSSIAYYHQNPAKTRSGRTKLALSIAQKEQISLAVALTIISGFRDNEAPLTESELAEKLHASTNLVEEALEALEQIGLIAATSHQPPRYLPTHSVEDCTIVDIWRALRHCNKDKLALAHDSPGLRQIRSFQDDLTAAIERDCGKRKFIDLDSKPAG
;
A
#
# COMPACT_ATOMS: atom_id res chain seq x y z
N MET A 1 -49.74 29.24 -6.63
CA MET A 1 -48.98 28.07 -7.14
C MET A 1 -47.47 28.31 -7.14
N SER A 2 -46.96 29.49 -7.52
CA SER A 2 -45.51 29.79 -7.57
C SER A 2 -44.66 29.57 -6.30
N TYR A 3 -45.21 29.70 -5.08
CA TYR A 3 -44.45 29.46 -3.84
C TYR A 3 -44.14 27.97 -3.60
N VAL A 4 -45.05 27.08 -4.01
CA VAL A 4 -44.87 25.62 -3.88
C VAL A 4 -43.87 25.12 -4.93
N ASP A 5 -43.91 25.69 -6.14
CA ASP A 5 -42.96 25.36 -7.22
C ASP A 5 -41.52 25.79 -6.86
N ASN A 6 -41.34 26.98 -6.28
CA ASN A 6 -40.02 27.46 -5.85
C ASN A 6 -39.45 26.62 -4.69
N LEU A 7 -40.26 26.21 -3.72
CA LEU A 7 -39.83 25.33 -2.62
C LEU A 7 -39.44 23.93 -3.12
N GLN A 8 -40.14 23.38 -4.11
CA GLN A 8 -39.77 22.10 -4.71
C GLN A 8 -38.43 22.20 -5.47
N VAL A 9 -38.21 23.29 -6.22
CA VAL A 9 -36.95 23.53 -6.94
C VAL A 9 -35.77 23.70 -5.96
N GLU A 10 -35.97 24.40 -4.85
CA GLU A 10 -34.96 24.57 -3.80
C GLU A 10 -34.62 23.25 -3.09
N LEU A 11 -35.65 22.45 -2.74
CA LEU A 11 -35.47 21.15 -2.10
C LEU A 11 -34.75 20.16 -3.03
N ILE A 12 -35.07 20.18 -4.33
CA ILE A 12 -34.39 19.37 -5.36
C ILE A 12 -32.93 19.84 -5.48
N GLY A 13 -32.68 21.15 -5.50
CA GLY A 13 -31.32 21.71 -5.58
C GLY A 13 -30.42 21.27 -4.42
N ILE A 14 -30.89 21.41 -3.18
CA ILE A 14 -30.13 21.01 -1.99
C ILE A 14 -29.88 19.49 -1.98
N THR A 15 -30.89 18.70 -2.35
CA THR A 15 -30.78 17.24 -2.41
C THR A 15 -29.78 16.80 -3.47
N SER A 16 -29.79 17.42 -4.67
CA SER A 16 -28.84 17.13 -5.74
C SER A 16 -27.39 17.46 -5.35
N VAL A 17 -27.17 18.60 -4.69
CA VAL A 17 -25.83 18.95 -4.18
C VAL A 17 -25.38 17.95 -3.10
N GLY A 18 -26.29 17.55 -2.20
CA GLY A 18 -26.01 16.53 -1.19
C GLY A 18 -25.61 15.18 -1.81
N ILE A 19 -26.34 14.73 -2.84
CA ILE A 19 -26.01 13.50 -3.57
C ILE A 19 -24.66 13.63 -4.29
N LEU A 20 -24.39 14.76 -4.93
CA LEU A 20 -23.12 15.00 -5.63
C LEU A 20 -21.95 14.94 -4.66
N LEU A 21 -22.05 15.62 -3.50
CA LEU A 21 -21.04 15.58 -2.45
C LEU A 21 -20.84 14.16 -1.93
N TYR A 22 -21.94 13.41 -1.71
CA TYR A 22 -21.86 12.01 -1.30
C TYR A 22 -21.09 11.16 -2.31
N ILE A 23 -21.40 11.27 -3.61
CA ILE A 23 -20.71 10.53 -4.68
C ILE A 23 -19.23 10.87 -4.72
N VAL A 24 -18.87 12.16 -4.63
CA VAL A 24 -17.47 12.60 -4.62
C VAL A 24 -16.71 12.02 -3.43
N LEU A 25 -17.31 12.06 -2.23
CA LEU A 25 -16.71 11.51 -1.01
C LEU A 25 -16.57 9.98 -1.09
N ASP A 26 -17.57 9.27 -1.60
CA ASP A 26 -17.52 7.82 -1.81
C ASP A 26 -16.44 7.44 -2.84
N MET A 27 -16.32 8.20 -3.94
CA MET A 27 -15.28 8.00 -4.94
C MET A 27 -13.88 8.23 -4.36
N MET A 28 -13.69 9.31 -3.59
CA MET A 28 -12.42 9.60 -2.90
C MET A 28 -12.03 8.45 -1.96
N ARG A 29 -12.98 7.91 -1.17
CA ARG A 29 -12.73 6.76 -0.29
C ARG A 29 -12.31 5.52 -1.06
N LYS A 30 -12.96 5.23 -2.19
CA LYS A 30 -12.60 4.09 -3.05
C LYS A 30 -11.19 4.25 -3.62
N ILE A 31 -10.86 5.45 -4.12
CA ILE A 31 -9.50 5.76 -4.59
C ILE A 31 -8.49 5.51 -3.47
N GLU A 32 -8.68 6.13 -2.30
CA GLU A 32 -7.80 5.95 -1.15
C GLU A 32 -7.65 4.47 -0.77
N SER A 33 -8.77 3.73 -0.71
CA SER A 33 -8.75 2.30 -0.42
C SER A 33 -7.97 1.49 -1.45
N SER A 34 -8.04 1.82 -2.74
CA SER A 34 -7.27 1.14 -3.78
C SER A 34 -5.77 1.39 -3.64
N PHE A 35 -5.36 2.63 -3.34
CA PHE A 35 -3.96 2.94 -3.08
C PHE A 35 -3.48 2.27 -1.78
N ASN A 36 -4.26 2.34 -0.70
CA ASN A 36 -3.96 1.67 0.57
C ASN A 36 -3.81 0.14 0.39
N TYR A 37 -4.64 -0.46 -0.47
CA TYR A 37 -4.53 -1.87 -0.82
C TYR A 37 -3.22 -2.20 -1.54
N ILE A 38 -2.81 -1.38 -2.52
CA ILE A 38 -1.52 -1.55 -3.22
C ILE A 38 -0.35 -1.48 -2.22
N TRP A 39 -0.43 -0.52 -1.31
CA TRP A 39 0.59 -0.24 -0.29
C TRP A 39 0.50 -1.12 0.96
N ALA A 40 -0.39 -2.13 0.96
CA ALA A 40 -0.58 -3.08 2.05
C ALA A 40 -0.77 -2.41 3.43
N VAL A 41 -1.53 -1.32 3.49
CA VAL A 41 -1.78 -0.60 4.74
C VAL A 41 -2.91 -1.27 5.53
N GLU A 42 -2.59 -1.96 6.63
CA GLU A 42 -3.56 -2.78 7.37
C GLU A 42 -4.55 -1.98 8.26
N LYS A 43 -4.26 -0.74 8.70
CA LYS A 43 -5.16 0.03 9.57
C LYS A 43 -5.16 1.55 9.31
N GLY A 44 -6.36 2.13 9.26
CA GLY A 44 -6.58 3.57 9.16
C GLY A 44 -6.23 4.30 10.46
N ARG A 45 -5.15 5.09 10.45
CA ARG A 45 -4.85 6.08 11.50
C ARG A 45 -5.71 7.34 11.28
N SER A 46 -5.91 8.13 12.34
CA SER A 46 -6.85 9.26 12.42
C SER A 46 -6.78 10.28 11.27
N TRP A 47 -7.96 10.70 10.79
CA TRP A 47 -8.21 11.64 9.67
C TRP A 47 -7.67 13.08 9.88
N SER A 48 -7.59 13.56 11.13
CA SER A 48 -7.50 15.01 11.43
C SER A 48 -6.19 15.70 11.04
N ASN A 49 -5.03 15.03 11.08
CA ASN A 49 -3.74 15.66 10.72
C ASN A 49 -3.41 15.54 9.21
N ARG A 50 -4.24 14.83 8.44
CA ARG A 50 -3.88 14.38 7.08
C ARG A 50 -4.58 15.16 5.99
N VAL A 51 -5.70 15.82 6.29
CA VAL A 51 -6.45 16.63 5.33
C VAL A 51 -5.55 17.70 4.69
N SER A 52 -4.63 18.31 5.44
CA SER A 52 -3.71 19.32 4.90
C SER A 52 -2.69 18.74 3.90
N GLU A 53 -2.20 17.52 4.14
CA GLU A 53 -1.27 16.82 3.24
C GLU A 53 -1.98 16.34 1.97
N TYR A 54 -3.19 15.79 2.12
CA TYR A 54 -4.06 15.40 0.99
C TYR A 54 -4.45 16.60 0.13
N LEU A 55 -4.86 17.72 0.74
CA LEU A 55 -5.22 18.93 0.00
C LEU A 55 -4.04 19.47 -0.81
N PHE A 56 -2.82 19.45 -0.25
CA PHE A 56 -1.63 19.85 -0.98
C PHE A 56 -1.42 18.96 -2.21
N ALA A 57 -1.48 17.63 -2.06
CA ALA A 57 -1.31 16.72 -3.18
C ALA A 57 -2.39 16.85 -4.25
N VAL A 58 -3.65 16.98 -3.84
CA VAL A 58 -4.82 17.11 -4.74
C VAL A 58 -4.79 18.44 -5.50
N ILE A 59 -4.18 19.49 -4.95
CA ILE A 59 -4.06 20.79 -5.63
C ILE A 59 -2.77 20.84 -6.48
N VAL A 60 -1.65 20.41 -5.93
CA VAL A 60 -0.32 20.53 -6.56
C VAL A 60 -0.16 19.57 -7.73
N SER A 61 -0.69 18.35 -7.63
CA SER A 61 -0.52 17.37 -8.72
C SER A 61 -1.23 17.84 -10.01
N PRO A 62 -2.53 18.23 -10.01
CA PRO A 62 -3.17 18.79 -11.20
C PRO A 62 -2.49 20.05 -11.73
N LEU A 63 -2.04 20.95 -10.84
CA LEU A 63 -1.33 22.16 -11.25
C LEU A 63 -0.06 21.83 -12.04
N LEU A 64 0.73 20.87 -11.57
CA LEU A 64 1.93 20.39 -12.28
C LEU A 64 1.60 19.73 -13.61
N LEU A 65 0.50 18.96 -13.69
CA LEU A 65 0.02 18.39 -14.97
C LEU A 65 -0.35 19.51 -15.96
N PHE A 66 -1.12 20.51 -15.51
CA PHE A 66 -1.49 21.65 -16.36
C PHE A 66 -0.27 22.44 -16.84
N MET A 67 0.73 22.65 -15.98
CA MET A 67 1.99 23.29 -16.39
C MET A 67 2.74 22.44 -17.43
N SER A 68 2.81 21.13 -17.25
CA SER A 68 3.45 20.22 -18.22
C SER A 68 2.79 20.26 -19.60
N ILE A 69 1.46 20.23 -19.63
CA ILE A 69 0.67 20.32 -20.87
C ILE A 69 0.86 21.69 -21.53
N SER A 70 0.77 22.76 -20.74
CA SER A 70 0.93 24.14 -21.21
C SER A 70 2.31 24.36 -21.82
N LEU A 71 3.38 23.92 -21.15
CA LEU A 71 4.76 24.05 -21.64
C LEU A 71 4.93 23.38 -23.02
N THR A 72 4.34 22.20 -23.19
CA THR A 72 4.34 21.49 -24.48
C THR A 72 3.59 22.27 -25.56
N SER A 73 2.46 22.89 -25.22
CA SER A 73 1.66 23.69 -26.16
C SER A 73 2.34 25.00 -26.57
N TYR A 74 2.97 25.72 -25.63
CA TYR A 74 3.62 27.01 -25.90
C TYR A 74 4.86 26.87 -26.79
N ILE A 75 5.58 25.76 -26.68
CA ILE A 75 6.81 25.54 -27.44
C ILE A 75 6.51 25.11 -28.87
N ASN A 76 5.37 24.44 -29.10
CA ASN A 76 4.83 24.15 -30.43
C ASN A 76 4.18 25.36 -31.13
N THR A 77 4.30 26.57 -30.57
CA THR A 77 3.74 27.79 -31.16
C THR A 77 4.80 28.51 -32.02
N ASN A 78 4.39 29.12 -33.14
CA ASN A 78 5.23 29.84 -34.13
C ASN A 78 6.26 30.84 -33.53
N PHE A 79 6.04 31.30 -32.29
CA PHE A 79 6.94 32.21 -31.58
C PHE A 79 8.34 31.62 -31.34
N PHE A 80 8.42 30.35 -30.93
CA PHE A 80 9.71 29.69 -30.72
C PHE A 80 10.39 29.34 -32.04
N GLU A 81 9.64 28.87 -33.04
CA GLU A 81 10.18 28.65 -34.40
C GLU A 81 10.84 29.92 -34.97
N THR A 82 10.22 31.08 -34.79
CA THR A 82 10.73 32.36 -35.30
C THR A 82 11.97 32.85 -34.54
N LEU A 83 12.02 32.63 -33.22
CA LEU A 83 13.17 33.01 -32.37
C LEU A 83 14.40 32.12 -32.65
N LEU A 84 14.16 30.88 -33.09
CA LEU A 84 15.17 29.83 -33.24
C LEU A 84 15.81 29.75 -34.63
N GLN A 85 15.27 30.47 -35.63
CA GLN A 85 15.86 30.55 -36.98
C GLN A 85 17.32 31.06 -36.97
N ASN A 86 17.76 31.76 -35.92
CA ASN A 86 19.10 32.33 -35.81
C ASN A 86 20.14 31.41 -35.14
N LEU A 87 19.78 30.25 -34.58
CA LEU A 87 20.73 29.29 -34.00
C LEU A 87 20.64 27.93 -34.68
N MET A 88 21.74 27.50 -35.31
CA MET A 88 21.87 26.24 -36.06
C MET A 88 21.42 24.98 -35.28
N PHE A 89 21.53 24.99 -33.95
CA PHE A 89 21.09 23.91 -33.04
C PHE A 89 20.12 24.38 -31.94
N GLY A 90 19.75 25.66 -31.93
CA GLY A 90 18.95 26.23 -30.85
C GLY A 90 17.59 25.56 -30.74
N GLY A 91 16.94 25.31 -31.88
CA GLY A 91 15.61 24.71 -31.90
C GLY A 91 15.57 23.30 -31.33
N MET A 92 16.52 22.47 -31.73
CA MET A 92 16.63 21.08 -31.24
C MET A 92 16.92 21.02 -29.74
N LEU A 93 17.77 21.92 -29.22
CA LEU A 93 18.07 21.97 -27.77
C LEU A 93 16.87 22.42 -26.94
N ILE A 94 16.13 23.44 -27.39
CA ILE A 94 14.95 23.92 -26.67
C ILE A 94 13.82 22.90 -26.75
N GLU A 95 13.59 22.27 -27.89
CA GLU A 95 12.57 21.23 -28.05
C GLU A 95 12.88 19.99 -27.19
N ALA A 96 14.14 19.54 -27.17
CA ALA A 96 14.58 18.46 -26.28
C ALA A 96 14.41 18.85 -24.80
N ALA A 97 14.83 20.05 -24.41
CA ALA A 97 14.69 20.54 -23.04
C ALA A 97 13.22 20.64 -22.62
N ALA A 98 12.35 21.12 -23.51
CA ALA A 98 10.91 21.21 -23.32
C ALA A 98 10.26 19.84 -23.11
N PHE A 99 10.61 18.89 -23.97
CA PHE A 99 10.10 17.53 -23.91
C PHE A 99 10.52 16.85 -22.61
N THR A 100 11.79 16.96 -22.24
CA THR A 100 12.32 16.45 -20.97
C THR A 100 11.65 17.14 -19.78
N ALA A 101 11.54 18.47 -19.78
CA ALA A 101 10.88 19.22 -18.70
C ALA A 101 9.42 18.81 -18.53
N SER A 102 8.67 18.65 -19.64
CA SER A 102 7.29 18.16 -19.62
C SER A 102 7.19 16.78 -18.98
N ILE A 103 8.06 15.84 -19.38
CA ILE A 103 8.08 14.49 -18.78
C ILE A 103 8.42 14.56 -17.30
N LEU A 104 9.41 15.35 -16.90
CA LEU A 104 9.82 15.48 -15.51
C LEU A 104 8.71 16.09 -14.65
N LEU A 105 8.05 17.15 -15.10
CA LEU A 105 6.95 17.79 -14.39
C LEU A 105 5.75 16.85 -14.23
N MET A 106 5.42 16.08 -15.28
CA MET A 106 4.35 15.08 -15.23
C MET A 106 4.70 13.94 -14.28
N SER A 107 5.96 13.47 -14.32
CA SER A 107 6.46 12.41 -13.43
C SER A 107 6.43 12.86 -11.99
N LEU A 108 6.78 14.12 -11.74
CA LEU A 108 6.73 14.76 -10.45
C LEU A 108 5.29 14.89 -9.92
N ALA A 109 4.33 15.23 -10.78
CA ALA A 109 2.92 15.28 -10.42
C ALA A 109 2.41 13.90 -9.96
N PHE A 110 2.71 12.84 -10.74
CA PHE A 110 2.35 11.48 -10.33
C PHE A 110 3.11 11.02 -9.08
N ALA A 111 4.38 11.41 -8.93
CA ALA A 111 5.16 11.10 -7.74
C ALA A 111 4.52 11.72 -6.48
N PHE A 112 4.09 12.98 -6.54
CA PHE A 112 3.36 13.61 -5.44
C PHE A 112 2.05 12.89 -5.16
N ALA A 113 1.25 12.59 -6.19
CA ALA A 113 0.03 11.82 -6.01
C ALA A 113 0.32 10.47 -5.30
N TYR A 114 1.36 9.74 -5.71
CA TYR A 114 1.72 8.46 -5.10
C TYR A 114 2.33 8.57 -3.71
N SER A 115 2.96 9.69 -3.37
CA SER A 115 3.49 9.91 -2.03
C SER A 115 2.40 10.22 -1.00
N PHE A 116 1.30 10.84 -1.43
CA PHE A 116 0.26 11.34 -0.52
C PHE A 116 -1.05 10.57 -0.55
N LEU A 117 -1.41 9.90 -1.66
CA LEU A 117 -2.63 9.10 -1.73
C LEU A 117 -2.63 7.93 -0.73
N PRO A 118 -1.55 7.13 -0.62
CA PRO A 118 -1.49 6.04 0.33
C PRO A 118 -1.34 6.56 1.76
N ASN A 119 -1.99 5.87 2.69
CA ASN A 119 -1.86 6.10 4.12
C ASN A 119 -0.58 5.44 4.69
N THR A 120 0.56 5.66 4.04
CA THR A 120 1.87 5.18 4.49
C THR A 120 2.98 6.13 4.08
N LYS A 121 4.15 5.98 4.70
CA LYS A 121 5.34 6.77 4.37
C LYS A 121 5.99 6.21 3.10
N VAL A 122 5.71 6.85 1.98
CA VAL A 122 6.29 6.52 0.67
C VAL A 122 7.62 7.26 0.49
N GLN A 123 8.67 6.55 0.11
CA GLN A 123 9.94 7.18 -0.27
C GLN A 123 9.78 7.90 -1.60
N PHE A 124 10.16 9.18 -1.65
CA PHE A 124 9.98 10.01 -2.84
C PHE A 124 10.73 9.48 -4.07
N SER A 125 11.90 8.87 -3.89
CA SER A 125 12.64 8.21 -4.97
C SER A 125 11.83 7.10 -5.65
N SER A 126 11.19 6.24 -4.85
CA SER A 126 10.31 5.18 -5.33
C SER A 126 9.05 5.72 -6.00
N ALA A 127 8.44 6.77 -5.42
CA ALA A 127 7.30 7.45 -6.03
C ALA A 127 7.64 8.08 -7.39
N PHE A 128 8.83 8.66 -7.52
CA PHE A 128 9.30 9.25 -8.77
C PHE A 128 9.53 8.20 -9.87
N ILE A 129 10.10 7.04 -9.52
CA ILE A 129 10.26 5.93 -10.48
C ILE A 129 8.90 5.43 -10.97
N GLY A 130 7.93 5.25 -10.06
CA GLY A 130 6.56 4.93 -10.43
C GLY A 130 5.92 6.02 -11.30
N GLY A 131 6.12 7.29 -10.95
CA GLY A 131 5.62 8.46 -11.69
C GLY A 131 6.21 8.59 -13.09
N LEU A 132 7.49 8.26 -13.28
CA LEU A 132 8.17 8.24 -14.56
C LEU A 132 7.59 7.17 -15.48
N VAL A 133 7.42 5.94 -14.99
CA VAL A 133 6.79 4.87 -15.78
C VAL A 133 5.34 5.23 -16.12
N THR A 134 4.59 5.79 -15.17
CA THR A 134 3.23 6.28 -15.39
C THR A 134 3.19 7.32 -16.50
N THR A 135 4.11 8.29 -16.48
CA THR A 135 4.18 9.36 -17.47
C THR A 135 4.45 8.83 -18.88
N ILE A 136 5.35 7.85 -19.02
CA ILE A 136 5.65 7.22 -20.31
C ILE A 136 4.38 6.54 -20.86
N ILE A 137 3.73 5.71 -20.04
CA ILE A 137 2.50 5.01 -20.46
C ILE A 137 1.38 6.02 -20.76
N TRP A 138 1.26 7.07 -19.95
CA TRP A 138 0.26 8.12 -20.15
C TRP A 138 0.46 8.89 -21.46
N LYS A 139 1.70 9.25 -21.81
CA LYS A 139 2.00 9.91 -23.10
C LYS A 139 1.71 9.00 -24.29
N LEU A 140 2.08 7.71 -24.20
CA LEU A 140 1.76 6.72 -25.24
C LEU A 140 0.24 6.57 -25.41
N MET A 141 -0.49 6.41 -24.31
CA MET A 141 -1.96 6.34 -24.30
C MET A 141 -2.60 7.59 -24.91
N GLY A 142 -2.11 8.78 -24.53
CA GLY A 142 -2.57 10.06 -25.04
C GLY A 142 -2.36 10.20 -26.55
N SER A 143 -1.22 9.77 -27.07
CA SER A 143 -0.93 9.80 -28.51
C SER A 143 -1.87 8.88 -29.32
N VAL A 144 -2.15 7.66 -28.82
CA VAL A 144 -3.09 6.73 -29.46
C VAL A 144 -4.50 7.34 -29.47
N PHE A 145 -4.92 7.90 -28.35
CA PHE A 145 -6.24 8.50 -28.21
C PHE A 145 -6.42 9.74 -29.10
N GLN A 146 -5.39 10.59 -29.20
CA GLN A 146 -5.37 11.73 -30.12
C GLN A 146 -5.51 11.26 -31.57
N GLY A 147 -4.79 10.21 -31.99
CA GLY A 147 -4.91 9.66 -33.34
C GLY A 147 -6.32 9.16 -33.67
N LEU A 148 -6.96 8.45 -32.73
CA LEU A 148 -8.33 7.97 -32.87
C LEU A 148 -9.34 9.14 -32.99
N PHE A 149 -9.23 10.15 -32.14
CA PHE A 149 -10.16 11.30 -32.16
C PHE A 149 -9.99 12.20 -33.39
N VAL A 150 -8.76 12.44 -33.83
CA VAL A 150 -8.49 13.26 -35.03
C VAL A 150 -8.99 12.55 -36.31
N ALA A 151 -8.86 11.23 -36.40
CA ALA A 151 -9.39 10.45 -37.52
C ALA A 151 -10.94 10.40 -37.52
N SER A 152 -11.55 10.46 -36.35
CA SER A 152 -12.99 10.39 -36.12
C SER A 152 -13.74 11.74 -36.29
N ALA A 153 -13.04 12.88 -36.27
CA ALA A 153 -13.67 14.20 -36.24
C ALA A 153 -14.35 14.66 -37.55
N LYS A 154 -14.32 13.85 -38.64
CA LYS A 154 -14.76 14.34 -39.95
C LYS A 154 -16.22 14.11 -40.33
N GLU A 155 -16.95 13.05 -39.95
CA GLU A 155 -18.36 12.91 -40.38
C GLU A 155 -19.23 12.07 -39.39
N ASN A 156 -20.49 12.49 -39.21
CA ASN A 156 -21.65 11.83 -38.55
C ASN A 156 -21.92 12.04 -37.04
N ILE A 157 -23.19 12.35 -36.74
CA ILE A 157 -23.79 12.50 -35.39
C ILE A 157 -23.65 11.20 -34.56
N TYR A 158 -23.60 10.04 -35.22
CA TYR A 158 -23.38 8.74 -34.57
C TYR A 158 -22.03 8.63 -33.83
N LEU A 159 -21.02 9.42 -34.21
CA LEU A 159 -19.73 9.45 -33.52
C LEU A 159 -19.74 10.26 -32.22
N ALA A 160 -20.73 11.12 -31.98
CA ALA A 160 -20.84 11.86 -30.72
C ALA A 160 -21.16 10.93 -29.53
N PHE A 161 -21.89 9.84 -29.77
CA PHE A 161 -22.09 8.81 -28.76
C PHE A 161 -20.82 7.97 -28.54
N ALA A 162 -20.09 7.67 -29.63
CA ALA A 162 -18.82 6.94 -29.56
C ALA A 162 -17.73 7.71 -28.81
N SER A 163 -17.70 9.05 -28.90
CA SER A 163 -16.75 9.87 -28.16
C SER A 163 -16.94 9.79 -26.65
N ALA A 164 -18.20 9.76 -26.16
CA ALA A 164 -18.49 9.57 -24.75
C ALA A 164 -17.98 8.22 -24.22
N ILE A 165 -18.23 7.14 -24.98
CA ILE A 165 -17.70 5.81 -24.65
C ILE A 165 -16.18 5.80 -24.68
N ALA A 166 -15.56 6.44 -25.67
CA ALA A 166 -14.11 6.51 -25.78
C ALA A 166 -13.48 7.28 -24.63
N VAL A 167 -14.06 8.41 -24.20
CA VAL A 167 -13.61 9.16 -23.02
C VAL A 167 -13.77 8.32 -21.75
N MET A 168 -14.87 7.58 -21.59
CA MET A 168 -15.04 6.66 -20.46
C MET A 168 -13.95 5.59 -20.43
N PHE A 169 -13.62 5.01 -21.59
CA PHE A 169 -12.55 4.03 -21.73
C PHE A 169 -11.17 4.64 -21.46
N PHE A 170 -10.92 5.87 -21.90
CA PHE A 170 -9.69 6.60 -21.62
C PHE A 170 -9.50 6.87 -20.14
N ILE A 171 -10.55 7.31 -19.44
CA ILE A 171 -10.53 7.51 -17.98
C ILE A 171 -10.29 6.17 -17.28
N TYR A 172 -10.94 5.09 -17.72
CA TYR A 172 -10.75 3.75 -17.17
C TYR A 172 -9.30 3.28 -17.29
N ILE A 173 -8.70 3.36 -18.48
CA ILE A 173 -7.28 3.03 -18.67
C ILE A 173 -6.39 3.99 -17.87
N GLY A 174 -6.72 5.28 -17.83
CA GLY A 174 -5.97 6.27 -17.05
C GLY A 174 -5.87 5.88 -15.57
N TRP A 175 -6.96 5.41 -14.97
CA TRP A 175 -6.93 4.87 -13.60
C TRP A 175 -6.10 3.59 -13.48
N LEU A 176 -6.19 2.67 -14.45
CA LEU A 176 -5.33 1.47 -14.45
C LEU A 176 -3.85 1.84 -14.52
N VAL A 177 -3.48 2.79 -15.37
CA VAL A 177 -2.11 3.29 -15.50
C VAL A 177 -1.62 3.92 -14.20
N ALA A 178 -2.48 4.69 -13.51
CA ALA A 178 -2.16 5.25 -12.20
C ALA A 178 -1.93 4.16 -11.12
N LEU A 179 -2.79 3.14 -11.09
CA LEU A 179 -2.65 2.01 -10.15
C LEU A 179 -1.41 1.16 -10.43
N VAL A 180 -1.08 0.93 -11.71
CA VAL A 180 0.16 0.26 -12.13
C VAL A 180 1.38 1.05 -11.70
N GLY A 181 1.37 2.37 -11.93
CA GLY A 181 2.44 3.28 -11.49
C GLY A 181 2.68 3.23 -9.98
N SER A 182 1.61 3.27 -9.19
CA SER A 182 1.70 3.11 -7.74
C SER A 182 2.21 1.74 -7.32
N SER A 183 1.85 0.67 -8.05
CA SER A 183 2.34 -0.67 -7.77
C SER A 183 3.84 -0.79 -8.03
N ILE A 184 4.34 -0.17 -9.10
CA ILE A 184 5.77 -0.11 -9.40
C ILE A 184 6.51 0.67 -8.30
N ALA A 185 5.97 1.81 -7.86
CA ALA A 185 6.54 2.56 -6.74
C ALA A 185 6.63 1.70 -5.47
N TYR A 186 5.57 0.94 -5.17
CA TYR A 186 5.54 0.04 -4.02
C TYR A 186 6.60 -1.07 -4.11
N TYR A 187 6.73 -1.75 -5.25
CA TYR A 187 7.71 -2.83 -5.42
C TYR A 187 9.15 -2.33 -5.44
N HIS A 188 9.39 -1.14 -6.00
CA HIS A 188 10.69 -0.50 -5.92
C HIS A 188 11.10 -0.22 -4.46
N GLN A 189 10.14 0.19 -3.61
CA GLN A 189 10.39 0.40 -2.19
C GLN A 189 10.50 -0.91 -1.39
N ASN A 190 9.77 -1.96 -1.77
CA ASN A 190 9.67 -3.22 -1.01
C ASN A 190 10.07 -4.44 -1.87
N PRO A 191 11.34 -4.58 -2.28
CA PRO A 191 11.77 -5.65 -3.19
C PRO A 191 11.62 -7.06 -2.61
N ALA A 192 11.65 -7.22 -1.28
CA ALA A 192 11.43 -8.51 -0.64
C ALA A 192 9.97 -9.01 -0.74
N LYS A 193 9.00 -8.10 -0.90
CA LYS A 193 7.57 -8.43 -1.05
C LYS A 193 7.19 -8.80 -2.49
N THR A 194 8.10 -8.62 -3.45
CA THR A 194 7.90 -9.02 -4.86
C THR A 194 7.92 -10.54 -5.07
N ARG A 195 8.69 -11.28 -4.26
CA ARG A 195 8.94 -12.72 -4.43
C ARG A 195 7.91 -13.59 -3.74
N SER A 196 7.32 -13.09 -2.65
CA SER A 196 6.28 -13.76 -1.87
C SER A 196 4.93 -13.21 -2.32
N GLY A 197 4.26 -13.89 -3.26
CA GLY A 197 2.94 -13.46 -3.76
C GLY A 197 1.96 -13.18 -2.61
N ARG A 198 1.06 -12.20 -2.77
CA ARG A 198 0.12 -11.68 -1.73
C ARG A 198 -0.95 -12.68 -1.25
N THR A 199 -0.92 -13.93 -1.70
CA THR A 199 -1.89 -14.94 -1.28
C THR A 199 -1.63 -15.30 0.17
N LYS A 200 -2.59 -15.05 1.07
CA LYS A 200 -2.55 -15.58 2.44
C LYS A 200 -2.51 -17.11 2.34
N LEU A 201 -1.35 -17.71 2.62
CA LEU A 201 -1.27 -19.17 2.70
C LEU A 201 -2.22 -19.62 3.81
N ALA A 202 -3.14 -20.53 3.48
CA ALA A 202 -3.99 -21.18 4.47
C ALA A 202 -3.13 -22.18 5.26
N LEU A 203 -2.30 -21.67 6.17
CA LEU A 203 -1.47 -22.49 7.04
C LEU A 203 -2.31 -23.20 8.09
N SER A 204 -1.91 -24.42 8.43
CA SER A 204 -2.45 -25.12 9.60
C SER A 204 -2.03 -24.40 10.88
N ILE A 205 -2.79 -24.62 11.97
CA ILE A 205 -2.47 -24.03 13.30
C ILE A 205 -1.03 -24.41 13.71
N ALA A 206 -0.65 -25.68 13.51
CA ALA A 206 0.70 -26.15 13.82
C ALA A 206 1.80 -25.45 13.01
N GLN A 207 1.55 -25.18 11.71
CA GLN A 207 2.52 -24.45 10.88
C GLN A 207 2.67 -22.99 11.30
N LYS A 208 1.57 -22.34 11.71
CA LYS A 208 1.62 -20.96 12.23
C LYS A 208 2.42 -20.90 13.52
N GLU A 209 2.19 -21.83 14.44
CA GLU A 209 2.96 -21.96 15.69
C GLU A 209 4.45 -22.19 15.38
N GLN A 210 4.77 -23.11 14.47
CA GLN A 210 6.14 -23.44 14.10
C GLN A 210 6.91 -22.24 13.53
N ILE A 211 6.31 -21.51 12.59
CA ILE A 211 6.94 -20.33 11.98
C ILE A 211 7.11 -19.21 13.02
N SER A 212 6.08 -18.96 13.83
CA SER A 212 6.14 -17.91 14.86
C SER A 212 7.21 -18.18 15.91
N LEU A 213 7.32 -19.43 16.37
CA LEU A 213 8.38 -19.83 17.29
C LEU A 213 9.78 -19.79 16.63
N ALA A 214 9.90 -20.15 15.35
CA ALA A 214 11.18 -20.06 14.63
C ALA A 214 11.65 -18.61 14.45
N VAL A 215 10.72 -17.69 14.15
CA VAL A 215 10.99 -16.24 14.09
C VAL A 215 11.42 -15.72 15.46
N ALA A 216 10.69 -16.07 16.52
CA ALA A 216 11.06 -15.71 17.89
C ALA A 216 12.45 -16.22 18.26
N LEU A 217 12.78 -17.49 17.94
CA LEU A 217 14.10 -18.09 18.18
C LEU A 217 15.21 -17.29 17.50
N THR A 218 15.01 -16.94 16.24
CA THR A 218 16.01 -16.21 15.45
C THR A 218 16.28 -14.80 15.98
N ILE A 219 15.22 -14.10 16.42
CA ILE A 219 15.35 -12.76 17.02
C ILE A 219 16.05 -12.84 18.37
N ILE A 220 15.68 -13.83 19.18
CA ILE A 220 16.22 -14.02 20.54
C ILE A 220 17.68 -14.46 20.51
N SER A 221 18.04 -15.41 19.65
CA SER A 221 19.43 -15.85 19.50
C SER A 221 20.32 -14.74 18.95
N GLY A 222 19.84 -13.99 17.94
CA GLY A 222 20.55 -12.82 17.42
C GLY A 222 20.78 -11.75 18.49
N PHE A 223 19.79 -11.48 19.34
CA PHE A 223 19.94 -10.54 20.45
C PHE A 223 20.97 -11.02 21.50
N ARG A 224 20.95 -12.31 21.85
CA ARG A 224 21.92 -12.91 22.79
C ARG A 224 23.35 -12.83 22.27
N ASP A 225 23.52 -13.10 20.98
CA ASP A 225 24.84 -13.11 20.34
C ASP A 225 25.33 -11.70 19.96
N ASN A 226 24.61 -10.65 20.41
CA ASN A 226 24.87 -9.23 20.11
C ASN A 226 24.90 -8.93 18.59
N GLU A 227 24.15 -9.70 17.81
CA GLU A 227 23.95 -9.43 16.38
C GLU A 227 23.07 -8.18 16.18
N ALA A 228 23.26 -7.51 15.05
CA ALA A 228 22.41 -6.38 14.69
C ALA A 228 20.95 -6.85 14.51
N PRO A 229 19.95 -6.09 15.01
CA PRO A 229 18.57 -6.50 14.93
C PRO A 229 18.11 -6.63 13.48
N LEU A 230 17.43 -7.74 13.19
CA LEU A 230 17.12 -8.13 11.83
C LEU A 230 15.84 -7.44 11.32
N THR A 231 15.84 -7.15 10.03
CA THR A 231 14.66 -6.71 9.29
C THR A 231 13.78 -7.90 8.93
N GLU A 232 12.51 -7.63 8.60
CA GLU A 232 11.58 -8.65 8.09
C GLU A 232 12.15 -9.42 6.88
N SER A 233 12.87 -8.72 6.00
CA SER A 233 13.48 -9.32 4.81
C SER A 233 14.67 -10.22 5.14
N GLU A 234 15.53 -9.77 6.05
CA GLU A 234 16.67 -10.57 6.53
C GLU A 234 16.18 -11.82 7.29
N LEU A 235 15.10 -11.71 8.08
CA LEU A 235 14.47 -12.85 8.76
C LEU A 235 13.89 -13.86 7.76
N ALA A 236 13.18 -13.39 6.73
CA ALA A 236 12.64 -14.23 5.67
C ALA A 236 13.75 -14.96 4.91
N GLU A 237 14.87 -14.30 4.66
CA GLU A 237 16.04 -14.90 4.01
C GLU A 237 16.70 -15.98 4.90
N LYS A 238 16.94 -15.67 6.18
CA LYS A 238 17.58 -16.58 7.15
C LYS A 238 16.72 -17.83 7.44
N LEU A 239 15.39 -17.68 7.45
CA LEU A 239 14.44 -18.77 7.67
C LEU A 239 14.02 -19.51 6.39
N HIS A 240 14.47 -19.05 5.22
CA HIS A 240 14.01 -19.52 3.91
C HIS A 240 12.48 -19.55 3.77
N ALA A 241 11.80 -18.62 4.46
CA ALA A 241 10.36 -18.52 4.50
C ALA A 241 9.89 -17.36 3.62
N SER A 242 8.63 -17.40 3.19
CA SER A 242 8.06 -16.27 2.47
C SER A 242 7.85 -15.09 3.42
N THR A 243 8.14 -13.89 2.94
CA THR A 243 8.04 -12.60 3.65
C THR A 243 6.70 -12.44 4.37
N ASN A 244 5.60 -12.82 3.71
CA ASN A 244 4.25 -12.74 4.28
C ASN A 244 4.05 -13.65 5.51
N LEU A 245 4.73 -14.80 5.58
CA LEU A 245 4.63 -15.70 6.73
C LEU A 245 5.40 -15.16 7.93
N VAL A 246 6.54 -14.51 7.67
CA VAL A 246 7.31 -13.82 8.69
C VAL A 246 6.53 -12.59 9.17
N GLU A 247 5.89 -11.84 8.29
CA GLU A 247 5.01 -10.71 8.64
C GLU A 247 3.88 -11.15 9.58
N GLU A 248 3.11 -12.20 9.24
CA GLU A 248 2.04 -12.71 10.10
C GLU A 248 2.57 -13.19 11.47
N ALA A 249 3.75 -13.81 11.49
CA ALA A 249 4.42 -14.21 12.73
C ALA A 249 4.87 -13.00 13.56
N LEU A 250 5.48 -11.98 12.94
CA LEU A 250 5.94 -10.76 13.61
C LEU A 250 4.76 -9.99 14.21
N GLU A 251 3.66 -9.86 13.48
CA GLU A 251 2.43 -9.24 13.99
C GLU A 251 1.87 -9.98 15.20
N ALA A 252 1.86 -11.32 15.18
CA ALA A 252 1.46 -12.11 16.31
C ALA A 252 2.39 -11.85 17.50
N LEU A 253 3.71 -11.92 17.30
CA LEU A 253 4.72 -11.70 18.35
C LEU A 253 4.70 -10.27 18.93
N GLU A 254 4.41 -9.24 18.12
CA GLU A 254 4.20 -7.86 18.60
C GLU A 254 2.93 -7.75 19.43
N GLN A 255 1.84 -8.42 19.04
CA GLN A 255 0.57 -8.37 19.77
C GLN A 255 0.66 -8.99 21.18
N ILE A 256 1.43 -10.07 21.34
CA ILE A 256 1.76 -10.63 22.66
C ILE A 256 2.86 -9.86 23.39
N GLY A 257 3.44 -8.83 22.76
CA GLY A 257 4.43 -7.95 23.38
C GLY A 257 5.78 -8.61 23.61
N LEU A 258 6.12 -9.67 22.88
CA LEU A 258 7.44 -10.32 22.95
C LEU A 258 8.52 -9.51 22.21
N ILE A 259 8.14 -8.89 21.10
CA ILE A 259 9.03 -8.10 20.24
C ILE A 259 8.48 -6.70 20.01
N ALA A 260 9.34 -5.78 19.63
CA ALA A 260 8.98 -4.44 19.19
C ALA A 260 9.79 -4.03 17.95
N ALA A 261 9.11 -3.40 16.99
CA ALA A 261 9.76 -2.71 15.88
C ALA A 261 10.49 -1.43 16.34
N THR A 262 11.72 -1.29 15.88
CA THR A 262 12.50 -0.06 16.00
C THR A 262 11.98 1.04 15.06
N SER A 263 12.30 2.30 15.35
CA SER A 263 11.93 3.45 14.51
C SER A 263 12.73 3.59 13.21
N HIS A 264 13.61 2.63 12.89
CA HIS A 264 14.41 2.63 11.66
C HIS A 264 13.57 2.23 10.43
N GLN A 265 14.03 2.60 9.24
CA GLN A 265 13.42 2.22 7.96
C GLN A 265 14.47 1.50 7.10
N PRO A 266 14.27 0.22 6.76
CA PRO A 266 13.19 -0.69 7.19
C PRO A 266 13.17 -0.98 8.71
N PRO A 267 12.01 -1.32 9.29
CA PRO A 267 11.90 -1.65 10.71
C PRO A 267 12.73 -2.88 11.05
N ARG A 268 13.47 -2.79 12.16
CA ARG A 268 14.23 -3.91 12.74
C ARG A 268 13.57 -4.34 14.03
N TYR A 269 13.53 -5.64 14.32
CA TYR A 269 12.82 -6.20 15.46
C TYR A 269 13.77 -6.56 16.60
N LEU A 270 13.37 -6.22 17.82
CA LEU A 270 14.09 -6.52 19.06
C LEU A 270 13.15 -7.11 20.11
N PRO A 271 13.64 -7.95 21.02
CA PRO A 271 12.88 -8.35 22.21
C PRO A 271 12.57 -7.14 23.10
N THR A 272 11.38 -7.11 23.70
CA THR A 272 10.92 -6.05 24.61
C THR A 272 11.42 -6.22 26.05
N HIS A 273 11.69 -7.46 26.46
CA HIS A 273 12.06 -7.83 27.82
C HIS A 273 13.29 -8.74 27.84
N SER A 274 13.91 -8.90 29.02
CA SER A 274 15.02 -9.83 29.19
C SER A 274 14.58 -11.25 28.86
N VAL A 275 15.23 -11.86 27.87
CA VAL A 275 14.82 -13.15 27.31
C VAL A 275 15.36 -14.35 28.10
N GLU A 276 16.15 -14.09 29.15
CA GLU A 276 16.85 -15.12 29.94
C GLU A 276 15.91 -16.07 30.69
N ASP A 277 14.68 -15.64 30.97
CA ASP A 277 13.67 -16.42 31.70
C ASP A 277 12.45 -16.83 30.86
N CYS A 278 12.43 -16.50 29.57
CA CYS A 278 11.32 -16.91 28.71
C CYS A 278 11.38 -18.41 28.41
N THR A 279 10.31 -19.14 28.72
CA THR A 279 10.16 -20.54 28.33
C THR A 279 9.46 -20.67 26.98
N ILE A 280 9.73 -21.76 26.25
CA ILE A 280 9.05 -21.99 24.96
C ILE A 280 7.55 -22.19 25.13
N VAL A 281 7.15 -22.75 26.27
CA VAL A 281 5.74 -23.01 26.60
C VAL A 281 4.99 -21.70 26.81
N ASP A 282 5.62 -20.71 27.45
CA ASP A 282 5.01 -19.39 27.65
C ASP A 282 4.76 -18.67 26.33
N ILE A 283 5.74 -18.66 25.42
CA ILE A 283 5.61 -18.02 24.11
C ILE A 283 4.57 -18.75 23.25
N TRP A 284 4.63 -20.09 23.22
CA TRP A 284 3.67 -20.91 22.48
C TRP A 284 2.24 -20.72 22.97
N ARG A 285 2.04 -20.63 24.29
CA ARG A 285 0.73 -20.33 24.89
C ARG A 285 0.27 -18.93 24.53
N ALA A 286 1.14 -17.94 24.67
CA ALA A 286 0.83 -16.56 24.32
C ALA A 286 0.35 -16.47 22.86
N LEU A 287 1.04 -17.14 21.93
CA LEU A 287 0.66 -17.22 20.51
C LEU A 287 -0.75 -17.79 20.30
N ARG A 288 -1.12 -18.85 21.03
CA ARG A 288 -2.48 -19.44 20.95
C ARG A 288 -3.59 -18.50 21.39
N HIS A 289 -3.31 -17.63 22.36
CA HIS A 289 -4.28 -16.65 22.89
C HIS A 289 -4.14 -15.25 22.26
N CYS A 290 -3.27 -15.08 21.26
CA CYS A 290 -3.01 -13.80 20.60
C CYS A 290 -4.28 -13.19 19.97
N ASN A 291 -5.14 -14.04 19.40
CA ASN A 291 -6.47 -13.62 19.00
C ASN A 291 -7.40 -13.67 20.22
N LYS A 292 -7.89 -12.51 20.68
CA LYS A 292 -8.95 -12.45 21.69
C LYS A 292 -10.07 -13.40 21.30
N ASP A 293 -10.38 -14.36 22.18
CA ASP A 293 -11.49 -15.28 22.00
C ASP A 293 -12.79 -14.48 21.80
N LYS A 294 -13.22 -14.39 20.53
CA LYS A 294 -14.51 -13.78 20.17
C LYS A 294 -15.69 -14.70 20.49
N LEU A 295 -15.40 -15.94 20.89
CA LEU A 295 -16.36 -16.88 21.48
C LEU A 295 -16.73 -16.45 22.91
N ALA A 296 -17.14 -15.19 23.05
CA ALA A 296 -17.87 -14.76 24.21
C ALA A 296 -19.27 -15.40 24.17
N LEU A 297 -19.41 -16.52 24.86
CA LEU A 297 -20.51 -16.76 25.80
C LEU A 297 -21.94 -16.75 25.22
N ALA A 298 -22.22 -17.51 24.16
CA ALA A 298 -23.61 -17.75 23.74
C ALA A 298 -24.20 -19.05 24.30
N HIS A 299 -23.48 -20.18 24.35
CA HIS A 299 -23.99 -21.40 24.97
C HIS A 299 -22.88 -22.29 25.55
N ASP A 300 -22.89 -22.45 26.87
CA ASP A 300 -22.06 -23.40 27.61
C ASP A 300 -22.63 -24.83 27.47
N SER A 301 -22.59 -25.34 26.25
CA SER A 301 -23.08 -26.68 25.94
C SER A 301 -22.23 -27.73 26.69
N PRO A 302 -22.83 -28.84 27.16
CA PRO A 302 -22.10 -29.87 27.88
C PRO A 302 -20.93 -30.46 27.06
N GLY A 303 -21.06 -30.50 25.73
CA GLY A 303 -19.96 -30.91 24.84
C GLY A 303 -18.78 -29.94 24.83
N LEU A 304 -19.04 -28.62 24.87
CA LEU A 304 -17.96 -27.61 24.94
C LEU A 304 -17.21 -27.69 26.27
N ARG A 305 -17.88 -28.03 27.38
CA ARG A 305 -17.23 -28.25 28.68
C ARG A 305 -16.27 -29.43 28.67
N GLN A 306 -16.66 -30.55 28.05
CA GLN A 306 -15.78 -31.73 27.92
C GLN A 306 -14.54 -31.43 27.05
N ILE A 307 -14.72 -30.64 25.98
CA ILE A 307 -13.58 -30.25 25.14
C ILE A 307 -12.65 -29.30 25.90
N ARG A 308 -13.21 -28.34 26.67
CA ARG A 308 -12.41 -27.42 27.49
C ARG A 308 -11.63 -28.18 28.56
N SER A 309 -12.25 -29.13 29.27
CA SER A 309 -11.54 -29.94 30.27
C SER A 309 -10.40 -30.74 29.66
N PHE A 310 -10.60 -31.32 28.46
CA PHE A 310 -9.51 -32.00 27.74
C PHE A 310 -8.37 -31.05 27.36
N GLN A 311 -8.68 -29.82 26.93
CA GLN A 311 -7.67 -28.80 26.62
C GLN A 311 -6.91 -28.34 27.88
N ASP A 312 -7.60 -28.19 29.01
CA ASP A 312 -7.01 -27.85 30.29
C ASP A 312 -6.07 -28.97 30.79
N ASP A 313 -6.51 -30.23 30.71
CA ASP A 313 -5.70 -31.41 31.06
C ASP A 313 -4.43 -31.52 30.19
N LEU A 314 -4.58 -31.30 28.88
CA LEU A 314 -3.46 -31.28 27.94
C LEU A 314 -2.47 -30.15 28.26
N THR A 315 -2.97 -28.98 28.64
CA THR A 315 -2.14 -27.84 29.04
C THR A 315 -1.36 -28.14 30.32
N ALA A 316 -2.01 -28.74 31.32
CA ALA A 316 -1.38 -29.15 32.57
C ALA A 316 -0.28 -30.21 32.36
N ALA A 317 -0.49 -31.16 31.45
CA ALA A 317 0.53 -32.14 31.08
C ALA A 317 1.76 -31.49 30.43
N ILE A 318 1.54 -30.54 29.52
CA ILE A 318 2.63 -29.81 28.85
C ILE A 318 3.43 -28.97 29.86
N GLU A 319 2.78 -28.28 30.80
CA GLU A 319 3.48 -27.51 31.84
C GLU A 319 4.37 -28.40 32.72
N ARG A 320 3.83 -29.54 33.13
CA ARG A 320 4.54 -30.47 34.00
C ARG A 320 5.83 -30.99 33.37
N ASP A 321 5.77 -31.37 32.09
CA ASP A 321 6.87 -32.07 31.43
C ASP A 321 7.80 -31.12 30.64
N CYS A 322 7.26 -30.01 30.11
CA CYS A 322 7.99 -29.08 29.24
C CYS A 322 8.13 -27.66 29.81
N GLY A 323 7.42 -27.31 30.89
CA GLY A 323 7.38 -25.93 31.43
C GLY A 323 8.71 -25.40 31.95
N LYS A 324 9.71 -26.25 32.19
CA LYS A 324 11.07 -25.84 32.59
C LYS A 324 12.02 -25.66 31.42
N ARG A 325 11.63 -26.03 30.19
CA ARG A 325 12.52 -25.89 29.02
C ARG A 325 12.61 -24.42 28.63
N LYS A 326 13.77 -23.82 28.92
CA LYS A 326 14.04 -22.44 28.51
C LYS A 326 14.13 -22.38 27.00
N PHE A 327 13.72 -21.25 26.44
CA PHE A 327 13.79 -21.03 25.00
C PHE A 327 15.23 -21.05 24.47
N ILE A 328 16.20 -20.77 25.35
CA ILE A 328 17.63 -20.70 25.08
C ILE A 328 18.27 -22.10 24.93
N ASP A 329 17.73 -23.11 25.61
CA ASP A 329 18.28 -24.47 25.60
C ASP A 329 18.09 -25.19 24.24
N LEU A 330 17.28 -24.62 23.34
CA LEU A 330 17.02 -25.16 22.00
C LEU A 330 18.09 -24.77 20.98
N ASP A 331 18.84 -23.70 21.26
CA ASP A 331 19.88 -23.17 20.37
C ASP A 331 21.26 -23.79 20.65
N SER A 332 21.39 -24.55 21.75
CA SER A 332 22.56 -25.41 21.95
C SER A 332 22.51 -26.55 20.93
N LYS A 333 23.17 -26.32 19.80
CA LYS A 333 23.54 -27.26 18.74
C LYS A 333 23.52 -28.73 19.26
N PRO A 334 22.77 -29.67 18.66
CA PRO A 334 22.98 -31.06 18.99
C PRO A 334 24.43 -31.40 18.62
N ALA A 335 25.22 -31.80 19.61
CA ALA A 335 26.49 -32.47 19.37
C ALA A 335 26.17 -33.81 18.71
N GLY A 336 26.28 -33.86 17.38
CA GLY A 336 26.03 -35.04 16.56
C GLY A 336 26.64 -34.86 15.18
#